data_AF-A0A1H7KVJ0-F1
#
_entry.id   AF-A0A1H7KVJ0-F1
#
_cell.length_a   1.000
_cell.length_b   1.000
_cell.length_c   1.000
_cell.angle_alpha   90.00
_cell.angle_beta   90.00
_cell.angle_gamma   90.00
#
_symmetry.space_group_name_H-M   'P 1'
#
loop_
_entity.id
_entity.type
_entity.pdbx_description
1 polymer ?
#
loop_
_entity_poly.entity_id
_entity_poly.type
_entity_poly.pdbx_seq_one_letter_code
_entity_poly.pdbx_strand_id
1 'polypeptide(L)'
;MTKLVEKYAARPPEEWPLLFQRILQNTIRDFYRRQKTRSLWTTLFSSFTPAHPESENEEYDPLETLQAEGASNFHSPHKQLEQSQLINLIEKAIEALPPRQREAFLLRYWEEMDVTETARIMGCSEGSVKTHCSRATHTLAIALKKEGIDL
;
A
#
# COMPACT_ATOMS: atom_id res chain seq x y z
N MET A 1 11.65 -18.60 -10.37
CA MET A 1 12.61 -19.61 -10.84
C MET A 1 13.57 -20.07 -9.74
N THR A 2 14.17 -19.17 -8.95
CA THR A 2 15.09 -19.51 -7.85
C THR A 2 14.51 -20.49 -6.83
N LYS A 3 13.27 -20.27 -6.33
CA LYS A 3 12.62 -21.15 -5.34
C LYS A 3 12.44 -22.61 -5.79
N LEU A 4 12.27 -22.87 -7.09
CA LEU A 4 12.12 -24.23 -7.61
C LEU A 4 13.47 -24.96 -7.53
N VAL A 5 14.54 -24.30 -7.98
CA VAL A 5 15.90 -24.84 -7.95
C VAL A 5 16.41 -24.98 -6.51
N GLU A 6 16.20 -23.98 -5.66
CA GLU A 6 16.67 -23.99 -4.27
C GLU A 6 16.02 -25.07 -3.42
N LYS A 7 14.71 -25.34 -3.61
CA LYS A 7 13.94 -26.20 -2.70
C LYS A 7 13.58 -27.56 -3.28
N TYR A 8 13.63 -27.72 -4.60
CA TYR A 8 13.13 -28.90 -5.29
C TYR A 8 14.09 -29.47 -6.33
N ALA A 9 15.36 -29.05 -6.37
CA ALA A 9 16.35 -29.57 -7.34
C ALA A 9 16.52 -31.10 -7.31
N ALA A 10 16.31 -31.75 -6.17
CA ALA A 10 16.43 -33.20 -6.03
C ALA A 10 15.21 -34.00 -6.53
N ARG A 11 14.15 -33.32 -7.00
CA ARG A 11 12.92 -33.96 -7.49
C ARG A 11 13.09 -34.45 -8.92
N PRO A 12 12.47 -35.58 -9.32
CA PRO A 12 12.53 -36.06 -10.69
C PRO A 12 11.96 -35.02 -11.67
N PRO A 13 12.51 -34.87 -12.88
CA PRO A 13 12.08 -33.84 -13.84
C PRO A 13 10.59 -33.88 -14.20
N GLU A 14 9.97 -35.06 -14.12
CA GLU A 14 8.55 -35.28 -14.39
C GLU A 14 7.63 -34.57 -13.37
N GLU A 15 8.12 -34.31 -12.15
CA GLU A 15 7.36 -33.58 -11.11
C GLU A 15 7.49 -32.05 -11.26
N TRP A 16 8.43 -31.56 -12.04
CA TRP A 16 8.75 -30.12 -12.14
C TRP A 16 7.60 -29.25 -12.67
N PRO A 17 6.81 -29.66 -13.69
CA PRO A 17 5.70 -28.84 -14.17
C PRO A 17 4.66 -28.56 -13.08
N LEU A 18 4.30 -29.57 -12.30
CA LEU A 18 3.33 -29.45 -11.20
C LEU A 18 3.88 -28.61 -10.05
N LEU A 19 5.16 -28.79 -9.70
CA LEU A 19 5.82 -27.98 -8.68
C LEU A 19 5.96 -26.52 -9.11
N PHE A 20 6.31 -26.28 -10.37
CA PHE A 20 6.37 -24.94 -10.95
C PHE A 20 5.00 -24.27 -10.89
N GLN A 21 3.94 -24.94 -11.34
CA GLN A 21 2.59 -24.40 -11.32
C GLN A 21 2.12 -24.10 -9.90
N ARG A 22 2.41 -24.97 -8.93
CA ARG A 22 2.09 -24.74 -7.51
C ARG A 22 2.89 -23.57 -6.92
N ILE A 23 4.19 -23.47 -7.20
CA ILE A 23 5.01 -22.33 -6.75
C ILE A 23 4.48 -21.04 -7.37
N LEU A 24 4.22 -21.03 -8.68
CA LEU A 24 3.68 -19.88 -9.40
C LEU A 24 2.34 -19.44 -8.80
N GLN A 25 1.38 -20.36 -8.66
CA GLN A 25 0.08 -20.07 -8.05
C GLN A 25 0.19 -19.58 -6.62
N ASN A 26 1.08 -20.17 -5.81
CA ASN A 26 1.32 -19.70 -4.44
C ASN A 26 1.96 -18.32 -4.42
N THR A 27 2.92 -18.03 -5.32
CA THR A 27 3.52 -16.69 -5.42
C THR A 27 2.53 -15.66 -5.90
N ILE A 28 1.66 -16.02 -6.85
CA ILE A 28 0.57 -15.17 -7.34
C ILE A 28 -0.43 -14.92 -6.21
N ARG A 29 -0.87 -15.96 -5.48
CA ARG A 29 -1.77 -15.79 -4.33
C ARG A 29 -1.12 -15.01 -3.19
N ASP A 30 0.16 -15.22 -2.91
CA ASP A 30 0.88 -14.44 -1.90
C ASP A 30 0.97 -12.98 -2.33
N PHE A 31 1.25 -12.70 -3.60
CA PHE A 31 1.24 -11.37 -4.19
C PHE A 31 -0.15 -10.73 -4.09
N TYR A 32 -1.21 -11.41 -4.54
CA TYR A 32 -2.58 -10.90 -4.44
C TYR A 32 -3.12 -10.85 -3.00
N ARG A 33 -2.64 -11.68 -2.06
CA ARG A 33 -2.97 -11.58 -0.64
C ARG A 33 -2.33 -10.33 -0.04
N ARG A 34 -1.07 -10.04 -0.38
CA ARG A 34 -0.38 -8.79 -0.04
C ARG A 34 -1.07 -7.57 -0.67
N GLN A 35 -1.61 -7.73 -1.88
CA GLN A 35 -2.40 -6.71 -2.56
C GLN A 35 -3.85 -6.59 -2.04
N LYS A 36 -4.50 -7.65 -1.55
CA LYS A 36 -5.84 -7.53 -0.92
C LYS A 36 -5.80 -6.84 0.44
N THR A 37 -4.67 -6.89 1.14
CA THR A 37 -4.43 -5.97 2.25
C THR A 37 -4.30 -4.50 1.80
N ARG A 38 -4.08 -4.19 0.50
CA ARG A 38 -4.28 -2.83 -0.07
C ARG A 38 -5.76 -2.46 -0.11
N SER A 39 -6.65 -3.37 -0.49
CA SER A 39 -8.09 -3.11 -0.65
C SER A 39 -8.77 -2.69 0.67
N LEU A 40 -8.39 -3.32 1.79
CA LEU A 40 -8.91 -2.92 3.11
C LEU A 40 -8.43 -1.52 3.54
N TRP A 41 -7.29 -1.04 3.04
CA TRP A 41 -6.81 0.32 3.32
C TRP A 41 -7.25 1.35 2.27
N THR A 42 -7.54 0.97 1.02
CA THR A 42 -8.33 1.83 0.13
C THR A 42 -9.73 2.05 0.69
N THR A 43 -10.29 1.13 1.48
CA THR A 43 -11.56 1.34 2.23
C THR A 43 -11.40 2.21 3.48
N LEU A 44 -10.19 2.33 4.04
CA LEU A 44 -9.91 3.23 5.18
C LEU A 44 -9.45 4.62 4.73
N PHE A 45 -8.85 4.72 3.53
CA PHE A 45 -8.53 5.97 2.85
C PHE A 45 -9.61 6.40 1.85
N SER A 46 -10.66 5.61 1.61
CA SER A 46 -11.81 6.05 0.80
C SER A 46 -12.59 7.18 1.46
N SER A 47 -12.34 7.45 2.75
CA SER A 47 -12.81 8.69 3.41
C SER A 47 -12.01 9.93 2.99
N PHE A 48 -10.76 9.75 2.53
CA PHE A 48 -9.89 10.83 2.03
C PHE A 48 -10.12 11.10 0.53
N THR A 49 -10.69 10.16 -0.21
CA THR A 49 -11.17 10.40 -1.58
C THR A 49 -12.54 11.06 -1.48
N PRO A 50 -12.75 12.26 -2.07
CA PRO A 50 -14.05 12.92 -1.99
C PRO A 50 -15.13 11.98 -2.52
N ALA A 51 -16.09 11.67 -1.65
CA ALA A 51 -17.21 10.79 -1.97
C ALA A 51 -17.91 11.28 -3.24
N HIS A 52 -17.74 10.56 -4.35
CA HIS A 52 -18.66 10.67 -5.47
C HIS A 52 -19.95 9.93 -5.06
N PRO A 53 -21.13 10.58 -5.10
CA PRO A 53 -22.35 10.04 -4.45
C PRO A 53 -23.00 8.81 -5.10
N GLU A 54 -22.36 8.11 -6.04
CA GLU A 54 -23.03 7.11 -6.89
C GLU A 54 -22.33 5.75 -6.96
N SER A 55 -21.85 5.18 -5.86
CA SER A 55 -21.24 3.84 -5.92
C SER A 55 -21.44 3.03 -4.63
N GLU A 56 -22.69 2.81 -4.23
CA GLU A 56 -23.01 1.69 -3.36
C GLU A 56 -23.04 0.40 -4.21
N ASN A 57 -22.00 -0.44 -4.05
CA ASN A 57 -21.87 -1.83 -4.56
C ASN A 57 -21.13 -2.08 -5.88
N GLU A 58 -19.95 -1.49 -6.11
CA GLU A 58 -19.05 -2.00 -7.17
C GLU A 58 -17.70 -2.46 -6.60
N GLU A 59 -17.38 -3.71 -6.92
CA GLU A 59 -16.08 -4.34 -6.70
C GLU A 59 -15.03 -3.51 -7.45
N TYR A 60 -14.21 -2.77 -6.70
CA TYR A 60 -13.18 -1.85 -7.20
C TYR A 60 -12.35 -2.48 -8.34
N ASP A 61 -12.61 -2.04 -9.58
CA ASP A 61 -11.89 -2.49 -10.78
C ASP A 61 -10.61 -1.65 -10.97
N PRO A 62 -9.40 -2.27 -10.86
CA PRO A 62 -8.14 -1.58 -11.10
C PRO A 62 -8.01 -0.97 -12.50
N LEU A 63 -8.79 -1.42 -13.49
CA LEU A 63 -8.76 -0.90 -14.86
C LEU A 63 -9.52 0.42 -15.04
N GLU A 64 -10.49 0.75 -14.19
CA GLU A 64 -11.14 2.07 -14.21
C GLU A 64 -10.15 3.19 -13.85
N THR A 65 -9.25 2.93 -12.91
CA THR A 65 -8.24 3.90 -12.48
C THR A 65 -7.26 4.24 -13.62
N LEU A 66 -6.99 3.28 -14.52
CA LEU A 66 -6.12 3.47 -15.69
C LEU A 66 -6.84 4.18 -16.86
N GLN A 67 -8.16 4.00 -17.00
CA GLN A 67 -8.92 4.68 -18.07
C GLN A 67 -9.16 6.17 -17.78
N ALA A 68 -9.14 6.59 -16.51
CA ALA A 68 -9.28 7.99 -16.13
C ALA A 68 -8.10 8.90 -16.56
N GLU A 69 -6.99 8.33 -17.03
CA GLU A 69 -5.82 9.09 -17.52
C GLU A 69 -6.01 9.64 -18.96
N GLY A 70 -7.13 9.33 -19.62
CA GLY A 70 -7.47 9.80 -20.96
C GLY A 70 -8.10 11.19 -21.02
N ALA A 71 -7.27 12.24 -20.99
CA ALA A 71 -7.41 13.43 -21.85
C ALA A 71 -8.27 14.66 -21.46
N SER A 72 -8.78 14.87 -20.24
CA SER A 72 -9.51 16.14 -19.94
C SER A 72 -9.25 16.84 -18.60
N ASN A 73 -8.57 16.23 -17.63
CA ASN A 73 -8.41 16.84 -16.29
C ASN A 73 -7.04 17.50 -16.02
N PHE A 74 -6.11 17.48 -16.98
CA PHE A 74 -4.69 17.70 -16.69
C PHE A 74 -4.12 19.13 -16.73
N HIS A 75 -4.85 20.20 -17.10
CA HIS A 75 -4.15 21.50 -17.30
C HIS A 75 -4.93 22.76 -16.89
N SER A 76 -5.29 22.87 -15.60
CA SER A 76 -5.42 24.20 -15.00
C SER A 76 -4.19 24.45 -14.11
N PRO A 77 -3.41 25.51 -14.35
CA PRO A 77 -2.26 25.87 -13.51
C PRO A 77 -2.62 25.95 -12.01
N HIS A 78 -3.86 26.32 -11.70
CA HIS A 78 -4.38 26.35 -10.34
C HIS A 78 -4.41 24.97 -9.69
N LYS A 79 -4.97 23.96 -10.38
CA LYS A 79 -5.07 22.59 -9.85
C LYS A 79 -3.69 21.95 -9.65
N GLN A 80 -2.76 22.24 -10.54
CA GLN A 80 -1.38 21.74 -10.42
C GLN A 80 -0.67 22.34 -9.20
N LEU A 81 -0.92 23.63 -8.93
CA LEU A 81 -0.39 24.32 -7.76
C LEU A 81 -0.99 23.74 -6.47
N GLU A 82 -2.32 23.59 -6.39
CA GLU A 82 -3.01 22.96 -5.25
C GLU A 82 -2.48 21.55 -4.98
N GLN A 83 -2.31 20.74 -6.02
CA GLN A 83 -1.75 19.39 -5.90
C GLN A 83 -0.32 19.41 -5.36
N SER A 84 0.54 20.31 -5.88
CA SER A 84 1.91 20.44 -5.39
C SER A 84 1.98 20.89 -3.92
N GLN A 85 1.06 21.76 -3.48
CA GLN A 85 0.96 22.20 -2.10
C GLN A 85 0.51 21.06 -1.18
N LEU A 86 -0.49 20.29 -1.61
CA LEU A 86 -0.97 19.11 -0.89
C LEU A 86 0.14 18.07 -0.70
N ILE A 87 0.88 17.74 -1.75
CA ILE A 87 2.00 16.80 -1.70
C ILE A 87 3.06 17.29 -0.70
N ASN A 88 3.49 18.55 -0.82
CA ASN A 88 4.47 19.14 0.10
C ASN A 88 4.02 19.08 1.57
N LEU A 89 2.72 19.24 1.83
CA LEU A 89 2.18 19.18 3.18
C LEU A 89 2.22 17.75 3.74
N ILE A 90 1.82 16.76 2.93
CA ILE A 90 1.87 15.35 3.29
C ILE A 90 3.31 14.92 3.58
N GLU A 91 4.26 15.32 2.74
CA GLU A 91 5.69 15.05 2.94
C GLU A 91 6.18 15.60 4.28
N LYS A 92 5.87 16.87 4.58
CA LYS A 92 6.22 17.49 5.87
C LYS A 92 5.58 16.78 7.06
N ALA A 93 4.32 16.34 6.93
CA ALA A 93 3.65 15.62 8.00
C ALA A 93 4.32 14.25 8.27
N ILE A 94 4.73 13.54 7.21
CA ILE A 94 5.49 12.28 7.33
C ILE A 94 6.87 12.53 7.94
N GLU A 95 7.56 13.59 7.52
CA GLU A 95 8.85 14.01 8.07
C GLU A 95 8.77 14.46 9.54
N ALA A 96 7.60 14.89 10.02
CA ALA A 96 7.40 15.24 11.42
C ALA A 96 7.15 14.02 12.33
N LEU A 97 6.86 12.84 11.76
CA LEU A 97 6.59 11.63 12.55
C LEU A 97 7.84 11.19 13.35
N PRO A 98 7.65 10.62 14.56
CA PRO A 98 8.74 9.97 15.28
C PRO A 98 9.43 8.89 14.41
N PRO A 99 10.77 8.75 14.47
CA PRO A 99 11.52 7.93 13.51
C PRO A 99 11.00 6.50 13.35
N ARG A 100 10.71 5.81 14.46
CA ARG A 100 10.18 4.43 14.43
C ARG A 100 8.76 4.33 13.87
N GLN A 101 7.96 5.37 14.05
CA GLN A 101 6.61 5.43 13.47
C GLN A 101 6.68 5.69 11.97
N ARG A 102 7.56 6.60 11.54
CA ARG A 102 7.84 6.87 10.12
C ARG A 102 8.40 5.65 9.40
N GLU A 103 9.39 4.98 9.99
CA GLU A 103 9.98 3.75 9.46
C GLU A 103 8.90 2.67 9.26
N ALA A 104 8.12 2.39 10.29
CA ALA A 104 7.01 1.44 10.19
C ALA A 104 6.00 1.85 9.11
N PHE A 105 5.66 3.14 9.04
CA PHE A 105 4.71 3.68 8.08
C PHE A 105 5.22 3.54 6.64
N LEU A 106 6.46 3.96 6.35
CA LEU A 106 7.04 3.88 5.02
C LEU A 106 7.16 2.41 4.56
N LEU A 107 7.70 1.53 5.40
CA LEU A 107 7.81 0.11 5.03
C LEU A 107 6.44 -0.52 4.76
N ARG A 108 5.42 -0.16 5.54
CA ARG A 108 4.10 -0.79 5.46
C ARG A 108 3.20 -0.22 4.38
N TYR A 109 3.25 1.09 4.17
CA TYR A 109 2.32 1.81 3.31
C TYR A 109 2.96 2.33 2.03
N TRP A 110 4.26 2.66 2.04
CA TRP A 110 4.97 3.12 0.85
C TRP A 110 5.62 1.95 0.09
N GLU A 111 6.32 1.08 0.81
CA GLU A 111 7.02 -0.09 0.24
C GLU A 111 6.16 -1.37 0.20
N GLU A 112 4.89 -1.26 0.61
CA GLU A 112 3.90 -2.36 0.63
C GLU A 112 4.35 -3.66 1.34
N MET A 113 5.23 -3.56 2.34
CA MET A 113 5.79 -4.74 3.01
C MET A 113 4.80 -5.38 3.99
N ASP A 114 4.86 -6.70 4.16
CA ASP A 114 4.03 -7.39 5.15
C ASP A 114 4.54 -7.17 6.59
N VAL A 115 3.72 -7.47 7.61
CA VAL A 115 4.03 -7.16 9.02
C VAL A 115 5.26 -7.96 9.47
N THR A 116 5.38 -9.19 8.98
CA THR A 116 6.45 -10.12 9.36
C THR A 116 7.80 -9.63 8.80
N GLU A 117 7.79 -9.16 7.56
CA GLU A 117 8.98 -8.63 6.88
C GLU A 117 9.39 -7.28 7.46
N THR A 118 8.41 -6.41 7.70
CA THR A 118 8.62 -5.12 8.39
C THR A 118 9.22 -5.32 9.77
N ALA A 119 8.69 -6.28 10.55
CA ALA A 119 9.20 -6.60 11.88
C ALA A 119 10.67 -7.06 11.85
N ARG A 120 11.01 -7.88 10.84
CA ARG A 120 12.39 -8.32 10.61
C ARG A 120 13.32 -7.16 10.29
N ILE A 121 12.90 -6.23 9.42
CA ILE A 121 13.71 -5.06 9.04
C ILE A 121 13.88 -4.11 10.21
N MET A 122 12.79 -3.81 10.92
CA MET A 122 12.81 -2.91 12.07
C MET A 122 13.52 -3.50 13.30
N GLY A 123 13.74 -4.82 13.32
CA GLY A 123 14.31 -5.54 14.47
C GLY A 123 13.38 -5.56 15.69
N CYS A 124 12.07 -5.66 15.48
CA CYS A 124 11.07 -5.61 16.55
C CYS A 124 9.97 -6.68 16.38
N SER A 125 9.02 -6.75 17.31
CA SER A 125 7.90 -7.71 17.21
C SER A 125 6.85 -7.26 16.20
N GLU A 126 6.09 -8.20 15.63
CA GLU A 126 4.94 -7.86 14.76
C GLU A 126 3.90 -6.97 15.48
N GLY A 127 3.71 -7.16 16.79
CA GLY A 127 2.86 -6.30 17.60
C GLY A 127 3.39 -4.86 17.70
N SER A 128 4.71 -4.70 17.79
CA SER A 128 5.38 -3.40 17.78
C SER A 128 5.19 -2.68 16.45
N VAL A 129 5.30 -3.39 15.32
CA VAL A 129 5.03 -2.83 13.98
C VAL A 129 3.60 -2.30 13.91
N LYS A 130 2.60 -3.10 14.29
CA LYS A 130 1.18 -2.69 14.30
C LYS A 130 0.97 -1.45 15.19
N THR A 131 1.59 -1.41 16.36
CA THR A 131 1.52 -0.27 17.29
C THR A 131 2.12 0.99 16.67
N HIS A 132 3.31 0.88 16.05
CA HIS A 132 3.95 2.01 15.39
C HIS A 132 3.12 2.53 14.21
N CYS A 133 2.56 1.64 13.38
CA CYS A 133 1.70 2.01 12.27
C CYS A 133 0.45 2.75 12.73
N SER A 134 -0.26 2.22 13.73
CA SER A 134 -1.48 2.84 14.26
C SER A 134 -1.21 4.23 14.85
N ARG A 135 -0.08 4.41 15.54
CA ARG A 135 0.31 5.72 16.07
C ARG A 135 0.72 6.69 14.96
N ALA A 136 1.43 6.19 13.94
CA ALA A 136 1.81 6.98 12.77
C ALA A 136 0.57 7.53 12.05
N THR A 137 -0.39 6.66 11.70
CA THR A 137 -1.62 7.06 10.99
C THR A 137 -2.45 8.04 11.81
N HIS A 138 -2.60 7.81 13.11
CA HIS A 138 -3.31 8.74 13.99
C HIS A 138 -2.63 10.11 14.06
N THR A 139 -1.30 10.15 14.15
CA THR A 139 -0.53 11.39 14.19
C THR A 139 -0.63 12.15 12.86
N LEU A 140 -0.53 11.44 11.72
CA LEU A 140 -0.73 12.02 10.40
C LEU A 140 -2.14 12.59 10.24
N ALA A 141 -3.16 11.86 10.70
CA ALA A 141 -4.55 12.31 10.61
C ALA A 141 -4.76 13.63 11.36
N ILE A 142 -4.22 13.73 12.57
CA ILE A 142 -4.28 14.97 13.37
C ILE A 142 -3.50 16.11 12.68
N ALA A 143 -2.32 15.81 12.13
CA ALA A 143 -1.48 16.82 11.47
C ALA A 143 -2.16 17.39 10.23
N LEU A 144 -2.68 16.53 9.35
CA LEU A 144 -3.33 16.94 8.11
C LEU A 144 -4.66 17.67 8.36
N LYS A 145 -5.43 17.26 9.38
CA LYS A 145 -6.66 17.96 9.79
C LYS A 145 -6.39 19.39 10.26
N LYS A 146 -5.26 19.66 10.92
CA LYS A 146 -4.88 21.02 11.34
C LYS A 146 -4.59 21.94 10.15
N GLU A 147 -4.15 21.37 9.05
CA GLU A 147 -3.82 22.09 7.81
C GLU A 147 -5.04 22.23 6.90
N GLY A 148 -6.24 21.90 7.40
CA GLY A 148 -7.51 22.05 6.69
C GLY A 148 -7.83 20.91 5.71
N ILE A 149 -7.07 19.81 5.75
CA ILE A 149 -7.37 18.63 4.96
C ILE A 149 -8.18 17.69 5.84
N ASP A 150 -9.48 17.59 5.55
CA ASP A 150 -10.32 16.56 6.16
C ASP A 150 -10.11 15.22 5.45
N LEU A 151 -10.09 14.16 6.24
CA LEU A 151 -9.63 12.82 5.92
C LEU A 151 -10.67 11.78 6.32
#